data_AF-A0A939AV46-F1
#
_entry.id   AF-A0A939AV46-F1
#
_cell.length_a   1.000
_cell.length_b   1.000
_cell.length_c   1.000
_cell.angle_alpha   90.00
_cell.angle_beta   90.00
_cell.angle_gamma   90.00
#
_symmetry.space_group_name_H-M   'P 1'
#
loop_
_entity.id
_entity.type
_entity.pdbx_description
1 polymer ?
#
loop_
_entity_poly.entity_id
_entity_poly.type
_entity_poly.pdbx_seq_one_letter_code
_entity_poly.pdbx_strand_id
1 'polypeptide(L)'
;MEVISVLEKPVVEWDWRQRLIEIILAAPEPPTKRKMTYEEFLAWADEDTLAEWVDGEVVMTSPASQKHQLIANFLERLLGLYVEQQGLGMVLSA
;
A
#
# COMPACT_ATOMS: atom_id res chain seq x y z
N MET A 1 11.39 6.87 -60.58
CA MET A 1 11.77 7.55 -59.33
C MET A 1 10.50 7.67 -58.53
N GLU A 2 10.25 6.69 -57.66
CA GLU A 2 9.12 6.68 -56.74
C GLU A 2 9.65 6.23 -55.38
N VAL A 3 9.18 6.96 -54.38
CA VAL A 3 9.81 7.15 -53.10
C VAL A 3 9.54 5.92 -52.23
N ILE A 4 10.55 5.51 -51.48
CA ILE A 4 10.54 4.45 -50.48
C ILE A 4 9.31 4.60 -49.57
N SER A 5 8.34 3.67 -49.66
CA SER A 5 7.27 3.53 -48.67
C SER A 5 7.83 2.89 -47.40
N VAL A 6 8.52 3.75 -46.64
CA VAL A 6 8.98 3.50 -45.29
C VAL A 6 7.75 3.16 -44.42
N LEU A 7 7.74 1.91 -43.93
CA LEU A 7 7.04 1.40 -42.74
C LEU A 7 5.54 1.06 -42.89
N GLU A 8 5.28 -0.18 -43.33
CA GLU A 8 4.19 -0.98 -42.78
C GLU A 8 4.35 -1.07 -41.25
N LYS A 9 3.49 -0.34 -40.54
CA LYS A 9 2.72 -0.76 -39.35
C LYS A 9 2.28 0.49 -38.56
N PRO A 10 1.03 0.96 -38.68
CA PRO A 10 0.45 1.73 -37.59
C PRO A 10 0.23 0.72 -36.46
N VAL A 11 1.09 0.81 -35.44
CA VAL A 11 0.86 0.23 -34.13
C VAL A 11 -0.57 0.55 -33.76
N VAL A 12 -1.42 -0.48 -33.65
CA VAL A 12 -2.75 -0.34 -33.05
C VAL A 12 -2.50 0.28 -31.69
N GLU A 13 -2.96 1.51 -31.59
CA GLU A 13 -2.88 2.39 -30.43
C GLU A 13 -3.64 1.70 -29.31
N TRP A 14 -2.89 0.98 -28.48
CA TRP A 14 -3.39 0.28 -27.31
C TRP A 14 -4.21 1.25 -26.48
N ASP A 15 -5.54 1.08 -26.49
CA ASP A 15 -6.46 1.95 -25.76
C ASP A 15 -6.50 1.59 -24.26
N TRP A 16 -5.33 1.66 -23.64
CA TRP A 16 -5.16 1.43 -22.20
C TRP A 16 -5.91 2.48 -21.38
N ARG A 17 -6.21 3.65 -21.95
CA ARG A 17 -6.97 4.71 -21.28
C ARG A 17 -8.42 4.30 -21.10
N GLN A 18 -9.12 3.90 -22.18
CA GLN A 18 -10.52 3.49 -22.04
C GLN A 18 -10.64 2.23 -21.19
N ARG A 19 -9.74 1.25 -21.37
CA ARG A 19 -9.74 0.05 -20.55
C ARG A 19 -9.47 0.33 -19.06
N LEU A 20 -8.60 1.29 -18.74
CA LEU A 20 -8.36 1.72 -17.35
C LEU A 20 -9.60 2.44 -16.78
N ILE A 21 -10.25 3.30 -17.57
CA ILE A 21 -11.47 4.00 -17.17
C ILE A 21 -12.59 3.00 -16.88
N GLU A 22 -12.81 2.02 -17.75
CA GLU A 22 -13.79 0.95 -17.54
C GLU A 22 -13.51 0.17 -16.26
N ILE A 23 -12.26 -0.17 -15.97
CA ILE A 23 -11.88 -0.87 -14.74
C ILE A 23 -12.12 -0.01 -13.50
N ILE A 24 -11.79 1.29 -13.54
CA ILE A 24 -12.00 2.21 -12.42
C ILE A 24 -13.49 2.43 -12.15
N LEU A 25 -14.29 2.58 -13.20
CA LEU A 25 -15.75 2.80 -13.09
C LEU A 25 -16.52 1.54 -12.71
N ALA A 26 -16.02 0.36 -13.10
CA ALA A 26 -16.60 -0.94 -12.74
C ALA A 26 -16.08 -1.48 -11.39
N ALA A 27 -15.10 -0.81 -10.76
CA ALA A 27 -14.63 -1.19 -9.45
C ALA A 27 -15.78 -1.04 -8.43
N PRO A 28 -16.03 -2.05 -7.59
CA PRO A 28 -17.02 -1.90 -6.53
C PRO A 28 -16.63 -0.73 -5.62
N GLU A 29 -17.63 -0.02 -5.09
CA GLU A 29 -17.36 0.97 -4.06
C GLU A 29 -16.55 0.31 -2.93
N PRO A 30 -15.53 1.00 -2.39
CA PRO A 30 -14.75 0.43 -1.31
C PRO A 30 -15.70 0.05 -0.18
N PRO A 31 -15.51 -1.11 0.46
CA PRO A 31 -16.36 -1.52 1.56
C PRO A 31 -16.40 -0.40 2.60
N THR A 32 -17.61 -0.10 3.09
CA THR A 32 -17.78 0.88 4.15
C THR A 32 -16.96 0.44 5.34
N LYS A 33 -16.03 1.30 5.77
CA LYS A 33 -15.18 1.01 6.92
C LYS A 33 -16.06 0.79 8.14
N ARG A 34 -15.75 -0.27 8.90
CA ARG A 34 -16.47 -0.58 10.14
C ARG A 34 -16.23 0.56 11.13
N LYS A 35 -17.31 1.09 11.71
CA LYS A 35 -17.25 2.13 12.74
C LYS A 35 -17.46 1.53 14.12
N MET A 36 -16.69 1.99 15.09
CA MET A 36 -16.82 1.62 16.51
C MET A 36 -16.09 2.61 17.42
N THR A 37 -16.47 2.65 18.69
CA THR A 37 -15.71 3.35 19.73
C THR A 37 -14.34 2.72 19.94
N TYR A 38 -13.44 3.44 20.61
CA TYR A 38 -12.11 2.92 20.92
C TYR A 38 -12.16 1.71 21.86
N GLU A 39 -13.08 1.73 22.83
CA GLU A 39 -13.29 0.64 23.78
C GLU A 39 -13.82 -0.62 23.10
N GLU A 40 -14.76 -0.45 22.16
CA GLU A 40 -15.24 -1.56 21.32
C GLU A 40 -14.14 -2.11 20.42
N PHE A 41 -13.23 -1.25 19.93
CA PHE A 41 -12.07 -1.70 19.15
C PHE A 41 -11.11 -2.54 19.98
N LEU A 42 -10.78 -2.11 21.21
CA LEU A 42 -9.91 -2.89 22.10
C LEU A 42 -10.53 -4.25 22.50
N ALA A 43 -11.85 -4.31 22.60
CA ALA A 43 -12.56 -5.57 22.88
C ALA A 43 -12.68 -6.48 21.64
N TRP A 44 -12.66 -5.88 20.44
CA TRP A 44 -12.80 -6.59 19.17
C TRP A 44 -11.47 -7.09 18.61
N ALA A 45 -10.40 -6.28 18.68
CA ALA A 45 -9.09 -6.61 18.15
C ALA A 45 -8.38 -7.59 19.09
N ASP A 46 -8.08 -8.78 18.58
CA ASP A 46 -7.19 -9.74 19.23
C ASP A 46 -5.73 -9.54 18.76
N GLU A 47 -4.81 -10.36 19.28
CA GLU A 47 -3.38 -10.29 18.98
C GLU A 47 -3.06 -10.51 17.49
N ASP A 48 -3.91 -11.25 16.78
CA ASP A 48 -3.74 -11.58 15.35
C ASP A 48 -4.45 -10.56 14.42
N THR A 49 -5.24 -9.64 14.98
CA THR A 49 -5.97 -8.63 14.22
C THR A 49 -5.07 -7.45 13.87
N LEU A 50 -4.53 -7.47 12.65
CA LEU A 50 -3.79 -6.35 12.08
C LEU A 50 -4.75 -5.25 11.60
N ALA A 51 -5.19 -4.42 12.54
CA ALA A 51 -6.06 -3.28 12.28
C ALA A 51 -5.65 -2.06 13.10
N GLU A 52 -5.96 -0.88 12.58
CA GLU A 52 -5.78 0.39 13.26
C GLU A 52 -7.14 1.04 13.49
N TRP A 53 -7.31 1.66 14.66
CA TRP A 53 -8.45 2.52 14.93
C TRP A 53 -8.09 3.97 14.61
N VAL A 54 -8.79 4.57 13.65
CA VAL A 54 -8.55 5.93 13.18
C VAL A 54 -9.87 6.69 13.16
N ASP A 55 -10.01 7.68 14.04
CA ASP A 55 -11.18 8.58 14.11
C ASP A 55 -12.55 7.85 14.13
N GLY A 56 -12.65 6.75 14.88
CA GLY A 56 -13.88 5.95 14.98
C GLY A 56 -14.06 4.90 13.88
N GLU A 57 -13.09 4.72 13.00
CA GLU A 57 -13.10 3.73 11.91
C GLU A 57 -12.02 2.67 12.11
N VAL A 58 -12.34 1.42 11.77
CA VAL A 58 -11.38 0.33 11.68
C VAL A 58 -10.75 0.33 10.29
N VAL A 59 -9.43 0.43 10.25
CA VAL A 59 -8.61 0.34 9.04
C VAL A 59 -7.82 -0.96 9.09
N MET A 60 -8.15 -1.91 8.21
CA MET A 60 -7.42 -3.16 8.12
C MET A 60 -6.06 -2.94 7.45
N THR A 61 -5.00 -3.45 8.07
CA THR A 61 -3.66 -3.38 7.50
C THR A 61 -3.53 -4.41 6.38
N SER A 62 -2.98 -3.98 5.25
CA SER A 62 -2.65 -4.91 4.17
C SER A 62 -1.34 -5.64 4.48
N PRO A 63 -1.20 -6.93 4.13
CA PRO A 63 0.05 -7.65 4.29
C PRO A 63 1.22 -6.89 3.66
N ALA A 64 2.31 -6.73 4.41
CA ALA A 64 3.51 -6.08 3.92
C ALA A 64 4.13 -6.90 2.77
N SER A 65 4.34 -6.25 1.62
CA SER A 65 5.12 -6.87 0.56
C SER A 65 6.57 -7.09 1.01
N GLN A 66 7.28 -8.05 0.42
CA GLN A 66 8.70 -8.27 0.71
C GLN A 66 9.53 -6.99 0.53
N LYS A 67 9.24 -6.19 -0.52
CA LYS A 67 9.93 -4.92 -0.76
C LYS A 67 9.67 -3.92 0.36
N HIS A 68 8.43 -3.84 0.86
CA HIS A 68 8.09 -3.01 2.00
C HIS A 68 8.91 -3.43 3.23
N GLN A 69 8.96 -4.72 3.54
CA GLN A 69 9.70 -5.22 4.70
C GLN A 69 11.21 -4.98 4.60
N LEU A 70 11.80 -5.11 3.40
CA LEU A 70 13.22 -4.82 3.20
C LEU A 70 13.57 -3.37 3.50
N ILE A 71 12.69 -2.43 3.15
CA ILE A 71 12.88 -1.01 3.44
C ILE A 71 12.70 -0.75 4.94
N ALA A 72 11.66 -1.30 5.57
CA ALA A 72 11.43 -1.17 7.00
C ALA A 72 12.64 -1.68 7.81
N ASN A 73 13.15 -2.86 7.48
CA ASN A 73 14.32 -3.45 8.13
C ASN A 73 15.61 -2.63 7.92
N PHE A 74 15.77 -1.99 6.76
CA PHE A 74 16.91 -1.10 6.53
C PHE A 74 16.85 0.13 7.45
N LEU A 75 15.67 0.74 7.56
CA LEU A 75 15.45 1.93 8.40
C LEU A 75 15.57 1.60 9.88
N GLU A 76 14.97 0.49 10.32
CA GLU A 76 15.08 0.00 11.70
C GLU A 76 16.54 -0.17 12.09
N ARG A 77 17.36 -0.84 11.27
CA ARG A 77 18.79 -1.04 11.58
C ARG A 77 19.57 0.27 11.61
N LEU A 78 19.30 1.18 10.69
CA LEU A 78 19.99 2.47 10.63
C LEU A 78 19.71 3.31 11.88
N LEU A 79 18.43 3.40 12.27
CA LEU A 79 18.00 4.17 13.43
C LEU A 79 18.35 3.46 14.74
N GLY A 80 18.21 2.14 14.79
CA GLY A 80 18.52 1.29 15.93
C GLY A 80 19.97 1.43 16.33
N LEU A 81 20.91 1.27 15.39
CA LEU A 81 22.35 1.46 15.66
C LEU A 81 22.66 2.84 16.23
N TYR A 82 22.02 3.89 15.69
CA TYR A 82 22.19 5.24 16.20
C TYR A 82 21.65 5.38 17.63
N VAL A 83 20.42 4.95 17.87
CA VAL A 83 19.74 5.04 19.18
C VAL A 83 20.50 4.24 20.24
N GLU A 84 20.96 3.03 19.93
CA GLU A 84 21.75 2.19 20.82
C GLU A 84 23.09 2.83 21.16
N GLN A 85 23.83 3.31 20.16
CA GLN A 85 25.13 3.95 20.37
C GLN A 85 25.03 5.20 21.25
N GLN A 86 23.94 5.97 21.12
CA GLN A 86 23.70 7.19 21.88
C GLN A 86 22.99 6.93 23.22
N GLY A 87 22.57 5.70 23.52
CA GLY A 87 21.82 5.38 24.73
C GLY A 87 20.43 6.04 24.81
N LEU A 88 19.76 6.20 23.67
CA LEU A 88 18.50 6.96 23.54
C LEU A 88 17.24 6.10 23.69
N GLY A 89 17.37 4.78 23.87
CA GLY A 89 16.25 3.86 24.01
C GLY A 89 16.32 2.69 23.02
N MET A 90 15.18 2.37 22.42
CA MET A 90 15.03 1.24 21.49
C MET A 90 14.10 1.63 20.32
N VAL A 91 14.40 1.14 19.13
CA VAL A 91 13.54 1.24 17.94
C VAL A 91 12.82 -0.10 17.76
N LEU A 92 11.52 -0.07 17.46
CA LEU A 92 10.73 -1.26 17.16
C LEU A 92 10.16 -1.13 15.74
N SER A 93 10.26 -2.21 14.96
CA SER A 93 9.55 -2.36 13.68
C SER A 93 8.37 -3.31 13.88
N ALA A 94 7.27 -3.02 13.17
CA ALA A 94 6.20 -3.96 12.92
C ALA A 94 6.61 -5.01 11.86
#